data_AF-A0A8H5H4R4-F1
#
_entry.id   AF-A0A8H5H4R4-F1
#
_cell.length_a   1.000
_cell.length_b   1.000
_cell.length_c   1.000
_cell.angle_alpha   90.00
_cell.angle_beta   90.00
_cell.angle_gamma   90.00
#
_symmetry.space_group_name_H-M   'P 1'
#
loop_
_entity.id
_entity.type
_entity.pdbx_description
1 polymer ?
#
loop_
_entity_poly.entity_id
_entity_poly.type
_entity_poly.pdbx_seq_one_letter_code
_entity_poly.pdbx_strand_id
1 'polypeptide(L)'
;MPDVGAQPIPSYGPTPNGSSNRGHRIPASGTFPIICWQLSLNREYTKEEYDACHKVVSICVEHTKVQYNPRDSDSFRQLMTLMLPLLMMRHRRVPRAKWKDECTAAGKRWIEQAQDGMTPEKFMQSMIGYHSGFEGSLCSMIMVQGNKHRVVNIGIGTKKSAVEPRGVTVAAYVESQSHKLTPLELENITKDQNDETILRRLSMNLALKQAYIKAIGHPIGFDYSRLEFNVPERTAMGDGYPLTGWEFRIWRTTLGVARRDQLVKEEYECVVAFFRGTTDSRFVFYETAEQLNSWVQFINIDQMVKVIPKLTA
;
A
#
# COMPACT_ATOMS: atom_id res chain seq x y z
N MET A 1 29.10 27.78 -10.90
CA MET A 1 28.11 27.34 -9.90
C MET A 1 28.08 25.82 -9.93
N PRO A 2 28.26 25.13 -8.79
CA PRO A 2 28.47 23.69 -8.79
C PRO A 2 27.15 22.96 -9.06
N ASP A 3 27.30 21.96 -9.91
CA ASP A 3 26.32 21.01 -10.43
C ASP A 3 25.86 20.08 -9.29
N VAL A 4 24.59 20.18 -8.87
CA VAL A 4 24.02 19.29 -7.86
C VAL A 4 23.40 18.10 -8.60
N GLY A 5 24.20 17.03 -8.68
CA GLY A 5 23.87 15.81 -9.40
C GLY A 5 22.54 15.20 -8.97
N ALA A 6 21.59 15.14 -9.92
CA ALA A 6 20.51 14.17 -9.88
C ALA A 6 21.12 12.77 -9.96
N GLN A 7 20.85 11.93 -8.96
CA GLN A 7 21.16 10.49 -9.04
C GLN A 7 20.37 9.90 -10.22
N PRO A 8 21.02 9.26 -11.20
CA PRO A 8 20.33 8.71 -12.35
C PRO A 8 19.39 7.58 -11.94
N ILE A 9 18.14 7.69 -12.38
CA ILE A 9 17.16 6.60 -12.34
C ILE A 9 17.70 5.48 -13.26
N PRO A 10 17.83 4.22 -12.79
CA PRO A 10 18.32 3.16 -13.66
C PRO A 10 17.36 2.95 -14.83
N SER A 11 17.90 3.07 -16.04
CA SER A 11 17.21 2.76 -17.28
C SER A 11 16.93 1.25 -17.34
N TYR A 12 15.65 0.87 -17.36
CA TYR A 12 15.25 -0.51 -17.58
C TYR A 12 15.46 -0.87 -19.06
N GLY A 13 16.62 -1.46 -19.37
CA GLY A 13 16.85 -2.22 -20.60
C GLY A 13 16.10 -3.57 -20.58
N PRO A 14 15.89 -4.20 -21.74
CA PRO A 14 15.18 -5.47 -21.83
C PRO A 14 16.00 -6.58 -21.15
N THR A 15 15.34 -7.36 -20.28
CA THR A 15 15.94 -8.54 -19.63
C THR A 15 16.39 -9.57 -20.66
N PRO A 16 17.64 -10.09 -20.59
CA PRO A 16 18.08 -11.17 -21.45
C PRO A 16 17.47 -12.50 -21.01
N ASN A 17 16.99 -13.28 -21.98
CA ASN A 17 16.66 -14.69 -21.83
C ASN A 17 17.90 -15.46 -21.36
N GLY A 18 17.82 -16.07 -20.18
CA GLY A 18 18.90 -16.89 -19.64
C GLY A 18 18.42 -17.71 -18.45
N SER A 19 18.05 -18.95 -18.72
CA SER A 19 17.79 -20.01 -17.75
C SER A 19 18.95 -20.17 -16.77
N SER A 20 18.73 -19.89 -15.48
CA SER A 20 19.53 -20.50 -14.41
C SER A 20 18.61 -20.95 -13.27
N ASN A 21 18.64 -22.25 -13.07
CA ASN A 21 17.90 -23.00 -12.09
C ASN A 21 18.53 -22.73 -10.71
N ARG A 22 18.07 -21.69 -9.99
CA ARG A 22 18.39 -21.51 -8.56
C ARG A 22 17.18 -21.87 -7.73
N GLY A 23 17.27 -23.03 -7.08
CA GLY A 23 16.25 -23.58 -6.22
C GLY A 23 15.76 -22.54 -5.22
N HIS A 24 14.48 -22.18 -5.35
CA HIS A 24 13.75 -21.54 -4.28
C HIS A 24 13.75 -22.51 -3.10
N ARG A 25 14.54 -22.18 -2.07
CA ARG A 25 14.32 -22.76 -0.74
C ARG A 25 12.89 -22.44 -0.35
N ILE A 26 12.06 -23.47 -0.23
CA ILE A 26 10.75 -23.38 0.40
C ILE A 26 11.00 -22.80 1.79
N PRO A 27 10.46 -21.61 2.13
CA PRO A 27 10.64 -21.08 3.46
C PRO A 27 10.02 -22.04 4.48
N ALA A 28 10.68 -22.17 5.64
CA ALA A 28 10.20 -22.97 6.75
C ALA A 28 8.71 -22.73 7.00
N SER A 29 7.97 -23.80 7.29
CA SER A 29 6.53 -23.83 7.55
C SER A 29 6.03 -22.58 8.29
N GLY A 30 5.24 -21.73 7.62
CA GLY A 30 4.46 -20.68 8.28
C GLY A 30 4.62 -19.25 7.76
N THR A 31 5.58 -18.94 6.88
CA THR A 31 5.71 -17.57 6.35
C THR A 31 4.93 -17.40 5.04
N PHE A 32 3.73 -16.83 5.16
CA PHE A 32 2.98 -16.37 3.98
C PHE A 32 3.70 -15.17 3.36
N PRO A 33 4.11 -15.25 2.07
CA PRO A 33 4.81 -14.17 1.42
C PRO A 33 3.88 -12.96 1.27
N ILE A 34 4.41 -11.79 1.59
CA ILE A 34 3.73 -10.51 1.46
C ILE A 34 4.39 -9.73 0.33
N ILE A 35 3.59 -9.14 -0.55
CA ILE A 35 4.07 -8.34 -1.67
C ILE A 35 3.29 -7.03 -1.68
N CYS A 36 3.99 -5.90 -1.81
CA CYS A 36 3.38 -4.59 -1.98
C CYS A 36 3.67 -4.07 -3.38
N TRP A 37 2.66 -3.51 -4.04
CA TRP A 37 2.81 -2.78 -5.29
C TRP A 37 2.54 -1.30 -5.03
N GLN A 38 3.49 -0.45 -5.39
CA GLN A 38 3.38 1.00 -5.28
C GLN A 38 3.37 1.62 -6.67
N LEU A 39 2.24 2.21 -7.04
CA LEU A 39 2.03 2.88 -8.31
C LEU A 39 2.14 4.39 -8.12
N SER A 40 3.13 5.00 -8.77
CA SER A 40 3.33 6.45 -8.78
C SER A 40 2.56 7.12 -9.92
N LEU A 41 1.80 8.15 -9.58
CA LEU A 41 1.17 9.08 -10.51
C LEU A 41 2.09 10.28 -10.70
N ASN A 42 3.25 10.02 -11.30
CA ASN A 42 4.36 10.97 -11.45
C ASN A 42 4.14 12.02 -12.54
N ARG A 43 2.99 12.02 -13.22
CA ARG A 43 2.55 13.04 -14.18
C ARG A 43 1.03 13.14 -14.19
N GLU A 44 0.51 14.16 -14.87
CA GLU A 44 -0.91 14.25 -15.18
C GLU A 44 -1.33 13.16 -16.17
N TYR A 45 -2.55 12.65 -15.99
CA TYR A 45 -3.17 11.68 -16.89
C TYR A 45 -3.99 12.40 -17.96
N THR A 46 -4.11 11.80 -19.14
CA THR A 46 -4.99 12.34 -20.18
C THR A 46 -6.41 11.79 -20.03
N LYS A 47 -7.37 12.44 -20.68
CA LYS A 47 -8.76 11.96 -20.68
C LYS A 47 -8.87 10.57 -21.33
N GLU A 48 -8.10 10.31 -22.38
CA GLU A 48 -8.09 9.03 -23.09
C GLU A 48 -7.57 7.91 -22.19
N GLU A 49 -6.54 8.19 -21.38
CA GLU A 49 -6.06 7.26 -20.36
C GLU A 49 -7.12 6.99 -19.31
N TYR A 50 -7.82 8.04 -18.83
CA TYR A 50 -8.94 7.89 -17.90
C TYR A 50 -10.05 7.00 -18.49
N ASP A 51 -10.49 7.29 -19.72
CA ASP A 51 -11.55 6.55 -20.40
C ASP A 51 -11.19 5.07 -20.55
N ALA A 52 -9.94 4.78 -20.92
CA ALA A 52 -9.44 3.42 -21.05
C ALA A 52 -9.44 2.67 -19.70
N CYS A 53 -9.01 3.33 -18.62
CA CYS A 53 -9.04 2.77 -17.27
C CYS A 53 -10.47 2.51 -16.79
N HIS A 54 -11.37 3.48 -16.99
CA HIS A 54 -12.78 3.39 -16.61
C HIS A 54 -13.48 2.24 -17.34
N LYS A 55 -13.19 2.07 -18.64
CA LYS A 55 -13.68 0.94 -19.44
C LYS A 55 -13.20 -0.40 -18.88
N VAL A 56 -11.91 -0.55 -18.53
CA VAL A 56 -11.42 -1.81 -17.95
C VAL A 56 -12.08 -2.09 -16.61
N VAL A 57 -12.16 -1.11 -15.72
CA VAL A 57 -12.77 -1.28 -14.39
C VAL A 57 -14.25 -1.66 -14.52
N SER A 58 -15.01 -0.98 -15.38
CA SER A 58 -16.44 -1.29 -15.58
C SER A 58 -16.71 -2.68 -16.16
N ILE A 59 -15.76 -3.26 -16.90
CA ILE A 59 -15.86 -4.62 -17.44
C ILE A 59 -15.41 -5.66 -16.41
N CYS A 60 -14.30 -5.41 -15.72
CA CYS A 60 -13.59 -6.44 -14.96
C CYS A 60 -13.89 -6.44 -13.45
N VAL A 61 -14.37 -5.33 -12.91
CA VAL A 61 -14.58 -5.10 -11.47
C VAL A 61 -16.07 -4.99 -11.18
N GLU A 62 -16.63 -6.04 -10.59
CA GLU A 62 -18.08 -6.17 -10.36
C GLU A 62 -18.53 -5.56 -9.02
N HIS A 63 -17.62 -5.50 -8.04
CA HIS A 63 -17.95 -5.20 -6.65
C HIS A 63 -18.08 -3.70 -6.34
N THR A 64 -17.73 -2.83 -7.28
CA THR A 64 -17.84 -1.38 -7.11
C THR A 64 -18.07 -0.70 -8.45
N LYS A 65 -18.74 0.44 -8.43
CA LYS A 65 -18.96 1.28 -9.61
C LYS A 65 -18.32 2.63 -9.35
N VAL A 66 -17.34 2.97 -10.18
CA VAL A 66 -16.72 4.30 -10.15
C VAL A 66 -17.52 5.24 -11.03
N GLN A 67 -18.02 6.33 -10.46
CA GLN A 67 -18.69 7.37 -11.22
C GLN A 67 -17.69 7.96 -12.23
N TYR A 68 -18.10 8.03 -13.49
CA TYR A 68 -17.28 8.63 -14.55
C TYR A 68 -17.12 10.13 -14.27
N ASN A 69 -15.89 10.54 -13.97
CA ASN A 69 -15.51 11.92 -13.69
C ASN A 69 -14.01 12.16 -14.02
N PRO A 70 -13.65 12.36 -15.30
CA PRO A 70 -12.25 12.51 -15.71
C PRO A 70 -11.55 13.75 -15.14
N ARG A 71 -12.31 14.75 -14.66
CA ARG A 71 -11.76 15.97 -14.05
C ARG A 71 -11.38 15.79 -12.59
N ASP A 72 -11.85 14.74 -11.96
CA ASP A 72 -11.53 14.43 -10.57
C ASP A 72 -10.35 13.45 -10.49
N SER A 73 -9.25 13.95 -9.92
CA SER A 73 -8.05 13.15 -9.70
C SER A 73 -8.25 12.00 -8.73
N ASP A 74 -9.19 12.09 -7.77
CA ASP A 74 -9.50 10.98 -6.85
C ASP A 74 -10.23 9.87 -7.58
N SER A 75 -11.16 10.19 -8.47
CA SER A 75 -11.77 9.21 -9.37
C SER A 75 -10.72 8.41 -10.17
N PHE A 76 -9.69 9.08 -10.70
CA PHE A 76 -8.60 8.38 -11.40
C PHE A 76 -7.75 7.50 -10.47
N ARG A 77 -7.40 7.98 -9.27
CA ARG A 77 -6.69 7.18 -8.25
C ARG A 77 -7.49 5.94 -7.83
N GLN A 78 -8.82 6.09 -7.74
CA GLN A 78 -9.71 4.96 -7.50
C GLN A 78 -9.66 3.94 -8.64
N LEU A 79 -9.69 4.37 -9.90
CA LEU A 79 -9.52 3.47 -11.05
C LEU A 79 -8.17 2.74 -11.01
N MET A 80 -7.08 3.46 -10.73
CA MET A 80 -5.73 2.86 -10.61
C MET A 80 -5.68 1.76 -9.55
N THR A 81 -6.19 2.06 -8.36
CA THR A 81 -6.18 1.09 -7.24
C THR A 81 -7.05 -0.14 -7.50
N LEU A 82 -8.16 0.00 -8.23
CA LEU A 82 -9.02 -1.12 -8.63
C LEU A 82 -8.41 -2.00 -9.72
N MET A 83 -7.51 -1.47 -10.54
CA MET A 83 -6.81 -2.25 -11.56
C MET A 83 -5.55 -2.96 -11.04
N LEU A 84 -5.01 -2.59 -9.86
CA LEU A 84 -3.83 -3.26 -9.29
C LEU A 84 -4.02 -4.78 -9.09
N PRO A 85 -5.17 -5.28 -8.58
CA PRO A 85 -5.43 -6.72 -8.51
C PRO A 85 -5.48 -7.39 -9.89
N LEU A 86 -6.04 -6.72 -10.90
CA LEU A 86 -6.09 -7.21 -12.28
C LEU A 86 -4.68 -7.38 -12.85
N LEU A 87 -3.84 -6.36 -12.69
CA LEU A 87 -2.45 -6.40 -13.13
C LEU A 87 -1.66 -7.49 -12.40
N MET A 88 -1.90 -7.69 -11.10
CA MET A 88 -1.28 -8.75 -10.32
C MET A 88 -1.65 -10.14 -10.86
N MET A 89 -2.94 -10.43 -11.07
CA MET A 89 -3.35 -11.72 -11.59
C MET A 89 -2.80 -11.97 -12.99
N ARG A 90 -2.73 -10.91 -13.83
CA ARG A 90 -2.08 -10.97 -15.13
C ARG A 90 -0.58 -11.26 -15.03
N HIS A 91 0.14 -10.61 -14.12
CA HIS A 91 1.56 -10.85 -13.88
C HIS A 91 1.81 -12.30 -13.41
N ARG A 92 0.89 -12.86 -12.63
CA ARG A 92 0.89 -14.28 -12.21
C ARG A 92 0.44 -15.25 -13.30
N ARG A 93 0.10 -14.75 -14.49
CA ARG A 93 -0.40 -15.52 -15.64
C ARG A 93 -1.68 -16.30 -15.35
N VAL A 94 -2.55 -15.76 -14.48
CA VAL A 94 -3.86 -16.35 -14.18
C VAL A 94 -4.93 -15.58 -14.99
N PRO A 95 -5.60 -16.23 -15.96
CA PRO A 95 -6.62 -15.58 -16.78
C PRO A 95 -7.81 -15.07 -15.95
N ARG A 96 -8.49 -13.99 -16.38
CA ARG A 96 -9.60 -13.39 -15.63
C ARG A 96 -10.72 -14.36 -15.29
N ALA A 97 -11.01 -15.32 -16.18
CA ALA A 97 -12.04 -16.35 -15.98
C ALA A 97 -11.68 -17.38 -14.89
N LYS A 98 -10.40 -17.47 -14.48
CA LYS A 98 -9.91 -18.46 -13.51
C LYS A 98 -9.79 -17.91 -12.10
N TRP A 99 -10.41 -16.78 -11.79
CA TRP A 99 -10.43 -16.27 -10.41
C TRP A 99 -11.64 -15.38 -10.15
N LYS A 100 -11.99 -15.27 -8.87
CA LYS A 100 -13.07 -14.45 -8.36
C LYS A 100 -12.56 -13.53 -7.26
N ASP A 101 -13.19 -12.37 -7.16
CA ASP A 101 -12.88 -11.36 -6.16
C ASP A 101 -13.99 -11.34 -5.12
N GLU A 102 -13.69 -11.87 -3.95
CA GLU A 102 -14.63 -12.10 -2.87
C GLU A 102 -14.47 -11.07 -1.74
N CYS A 103 -15.47 -10.97 -0.87
CA CYS A 103 -15.52 -9.97 0.19
C CYS A 103 -16.13 -10.51 1.48
N THR A 104 -15.59 -10.09 2.63
CA THR A 104 -16.19 -10.40 3.95
C THR A 104 -17.32 -9.42 4.24
N ALA A 105 -18.12 -9.70 5.26
CA ALA A 105 -19.12 -8.76 5.77
C ALA A 105 -18.52 -7.41 6.20
N ALA A 106 -17.23 -7.40 6.59
CA ALA A 106 -16.48 -6.20 7.00
C ALA A 106 -15.77 -5.50 5.82
N GLY A 107 -16.03 -5.89 4.56
CA GLY A 107 -15.42 -5.26 3.38
C GLY A 107 -14.00 -5.75 3.05
N LYS A 108 -13.48 -6.77 3.75
CA LYS A 108 -12.13 -7.32 3.50
C LYS A 108 -12.16 -8.22 2.27
N ARG A 109 -11.25 -7.98 1.33
CA ARG A 109 -11.26 -8.67 0.03
C ARG A 109 -10.21 -9.76 -0.06
N TRP A 110 -10.54 -10.81 -0.80
CA TRP A 110 -9.59 -11.83 -1.20
C TRP A 110 -9.92 -12.38 -2.59
N ILE A 111 -8.91 -12.93 -3.26
CA ILE A 111 -9.04 -13.58 -4.54
C ILE A 111 -9.03 -15.08 -4.34
N GLU A 112 -10.05 -15.75 -4.88
CA GLU A 112 -10.12 -17.21 -5.01
C GLU A 112 -9.77 -17.59 -6.45
N GLN A 113 -8.78 -18.47 -6.62
CA GLN A 113 -8.40 -19.00 -7.92
C GLN A 113 -9.20 -20.27 -8.21
N ALA A 114 -9.46 -20.58 -9.47
CA ALA A 114 -10.09 -21.84 -9.86
C ALA A 114 -9.23 -23.03 -9.40
N GLN A 115 -9.86 -24.11 -8.94
CA GLN A 115 -9.17 -25.29 -8.39
C GLN A 115 -8.42 -26.11 -9.45
N ASP A 116 -8.56 -25.79 -10.74
CA ASP A 116 -7.99 -26.52 -11.89
C ASP A 116 -6.53 -26.97 -11.65
N GLY A 117 -6.33 -28.28 -11.51
CA GLY A 117 -5.00 -28.88 -11.35
C GLY A 117 -4.33 -28.67 -9.99
N MET A 118 -5.04 -28.14 -8.98
CA MET A 118 -4.57 -28.02 -7.61
C MET A 118 -5.13 -29.13 -6.71
N THR A 119 -4.28 -29.66 -5.81
CA THR A 119 -4.76 -30.52 -4.73
C THR A 119 -5.62 -29.72 -3.75
N PRO A 120 -6.54 -30.34 -2.99
CA PRO A 120 -7.35 -29.65 -2.00
C PRO A 120 -6.53 -28.80 -1.02
N GLU A 121 -5.38 -29.29 -0.56
CA GLU A 121 -4.49 -28.58 0.37
C GLU A 121 -3.88 -27.34 -0.28
N LYS A 122 -3.41 -27.46 -1.53
CA LYS A 122 -2.87 -26.32 -2.29
C LYS A 122 -3.95 -25.28 -2.58
N PHE A 123 -5.16 -25.73 -2.92
CA PHE A 123 -6.29 -24.84 -3.16
C PHE A 123 -6.62 -24.01 -1.92
N MET A 124 -6.71 -24.64 -0.75
CA MET A 124 -6.96 -23.94 0.52
C MET A 124 -5.91 -22.88 0.85
N GLN A 125 -4.65 -23.10 0.45
CA GLN A 125 -3.53 -22.18 0.63
C GLN A 125 -3.34 -21.19 -0.54
N SER A 126 -4.17 -21.27 -1.58
CA SER A 126 -4.04 -20.47 -2.80
C SER A 126 -4.73 -19.09 -2.72
N MET A 127 -5.45 -18.82 -1.63
CA MET A 127 -6.22 -17.59 -1.47
C MET A 127 -5.27 -16.40 -1.37
N ILE A 128 -5.61 -15.30 -2.05
CA ILE A 128 -4.81 -14.08 -2.03
C ILE A 128 -5.64 -12.98 -1.39
N GLY A 129 -5.38 -12.67 -0.13
CA GLY A 129 -5.95 -11.49 0.50
C GLY A 129 -5.23 -10.24 0.00
N TYR A 130 -5.96 -9.15 -0.18
CA TYR A 130 -5.37 -7.89 -0.62
C TYR A 130 -6.06 -6.68 0.02
N HIS A 131 -5.35 -5.56 0.05
CA HIS A 131 -5.93 -4.26 0.37
C HIS A 131 -5.27 -3.19 -0.49
N SER A 132 -6.07 -2.32 -1.10
CA SER A 132 -5.60 -1.21 -1.93
C SER A 132 -6.00 0.13 -1.32
N GLY A 133 -5.20 1.16 -1.57
CA GLY A 133 -5.51 2.53 -1.15
C GLY A 133 -4.63 3.53 -1.89
N PHE A 134 -4.92 4.81 -1.73
CA PHE A 134 -4.11 5.88 -2.30
C PHE A 134 -4.00 7.05 -1.33
N GLU A 135 -2.94 7.83 -1.48
CA GLU A 135 -2.72 9.12 -0.81
C GLU A 135 -1.94 10.00 -1.79
N GLY A 136 -2.51 11.15 -2.19
CA GLY A 136 -1.89 12.05 -3.16
C GLY A 136 -1.49 11.33 -4.47
N SER A 137 -0.21 11.42 -4.87
CA SER A 137 0.29 10.80 -6.11
C SER A 137 0.69 9.33 -5.97
N LEU A 138 0.42 8.68 -4.83
CA LEU A 138 0.81 7.30 -4.56
C LEU A 138 -0.43 6.41 -4.42
N CYS A 139 -0.56 5.45 -5.31
CA CYS A 139 -1.50 4.34 -5.19
C CYS A 139 -0.73 3.12 -4.67
N SER A 140 -1.32 2.32 -3.80
CA SER A 140 -0.65 1.14 -3.24
C SER A 140 -1.61 -0.02 -3.07
N MET A 141 -1.10 -1.23 -3.28
CA MET A 141 -1.78 -2.47 -2.96
C MET A 141 -0.84 -3.36 -2.17
N ILE A 142 -1.35 -3.97 -1.11
CA ILE A 142 -0.67 -5.05 -0.39
C ILE A 142 -1.41 -6.35 -0.66
N MET A 143 -0.67 -7.45 -0.81
CA MET A 143 -1.23 -8.78 -1.00
C MET A 143 -0.49 -9.81 -0.12
N VAL A 144 -1.22 -10.82 0.34
CA VAL A 144 -0.69 -11.98 1.04
C VAL A 144 -1.38 -13.23 0.51
N GLN A 145 -0.61 -14.28 0.24
CA GLN A 145 -1.15 -15.57 -0.19
C GLN A 145 -1.15 -16.58 0.96
N GLY A 146 -2.22 -17.37 1.11
CA GLY A 146 -2.34 -18.38 2.16
C GLY A 146 -3.78 -18.86 2.37
N ASN A 147 -4.06 -19.36 3.57
CA ASN A 147 -5.43 -19.71 3.96
C ASN A 147 -6.31 -18.45 4.08
N LYS A 148 -7.58 -18.52 3.66
CA LYS A 148 -8.53 -17.40 3.71
C LYS A 148 -8.49 -16.60 5.03
N HIS A 149 -8.62 -17.27 6.17
CA HIS A 149 -8.63 -16.62 7.48
C HIS A 149 -7.29 -15.94 7.87
N ARG A 150 -6.19 -16.25 7.19
CA ARG A 150 -4.86 -15.67 7.42
C ARG A 150 -4.49 -14.55 6.46
N VAL A 151 -5.27 -14.34 5.40
CA VAL A 151 -4.94 -13.36 4.36
C VAL A 151 -5.89 -12.16 4.34
N VAL A 152 -7.09 -12.28 4.92
CA VAL A 152 -8.08 -11.19 4.92
C VAL A 152 -7.72 -10.04 5.87
N ASN A 153 -6.97 -10.30 6.95
CA ASN A 153 -6.64 -9.31 7.98
C ASN A 153 -5.36 -8.54 7.63
N ILE A 154 -5.40 -7.80 6.52
CA ILE A 154 -4.28 -6.96 6.04
C ILE A 154 -4.76 -5.57 5.65
N GLY A 155 -3.94 -4.55 5.89
CA GLY A 155 -4.28 -3.16 5.59
C GLY A 155 -3.05 -2.34 5.25
N ILE A 156 -3.22 -1.36 4.36
CA ILE A 156 -2.17 -0.38 4.02
C ILE A 156 -2.60 1.02 4.45
N GLY A 157 -1.73 1.67 5.22
CA GLY A 157 -1.81 3.07 5.60
C GLY A 157 -0.69 3.84 4.89
N THR A 158 -1.03 5.01 4.38
CA THR A 158 -0.08 5.86 3.67
C THR A 158 -0.38 7.29 4.05
N LYS A 159 0.63 8.02 4.50
CA LYS A 159 0.48 9.44 4.82
C LYS A 159 1.57 10.25 4.16
N LYS A 160 1.17 11.31 3.45
CA LYS A 160 2.11 12.27 2.87
C LYS A 160 2.75 13.08 3.99
N SER A 161 4.07 13.17 3.99
CA SER A 161 4.87 14.00 4.91
C SER A 161 4.83 15.45 4.46
N ALA A 162 3.65 16.06 4.53
CA ALA A 162 3.40 17.46 4.20
C ALA A 162 2.35 18.05 5.14
N VAL A 163 2.45 19.34 5.40
CA VAL A 163 1.41 20.09 6.12
C VAL A 163 0.27 20.42 5.15
N GLU A 164 -0.96 20.19 5.59
CA GLU A 164 -2.17 20.54 4.86
C GLU A 164 -3.15 21.27 5.80
N PRO A 165 -3.70 22.45 5.43
CA PRO A 165 -3.47 23.17 4.17
C PRO A 165 -2.07 23.82 4.09
N ARG A 166 -1.60 24.10 2.87
CA ARG A 166 -0.30 24.77 2.63
C ARG A 166 -0.22 26.12 3.36
N GLY A 167 0.94 26.41 3.91
CA GLY A 167 1.23 27.68 4.62
C GLY A 167 0.99 27.62 6.13
N VAL A 168 0.43 26.51 6.65
CA VAL A 168 0.33 26.26 8.10
C VAL A 168 1.69 25.79 8.64
N THR A 169 2.00 26.14 9.89
CA THR A 169 3.22 25.67 10.57
C THR A 169 3.11 24.21 10.99
N VAL A 170 4.23 23.51 11.15
CA VAL A 170 4.20 22.11 11.61
C VAL A 170 3.55 21.99 12.99
N ALA A 171 3.84 22.92 13.91
CA ALA A 171 3.24 22.93 15.24
C ALA A 171 1.69 23.01 15.19
N ALA A 172 1.13 23.95 14.41
CA ALA A 172 -0.31 24.09 14.25
C ALA A 172 -0.93 22.86 13.56
N TYR A 173 -0.21 22.25 12.61
CA TYR A 173 -0.66 21.01 11.99
C TYR A 173 -0.71 19.84 12.99
N VAL A 174 0.31 19.68 13.83
CA VAL A 174 0.32 18.68 14.92
C VAL A 174 -0.86 18.90 15.87
N GLU A 175 -1.08 20.15 16.30
CA GLU A 175 -2.20 20.52 17.16
C GLU A 175 -3.55 20.12 16.54
N SER A 176 -3.73 20.37 15.24
CA SER A 176 -4.94 19.97 14.51
C SER A 176 -5.16 18.46 14.48
N GLN A 177 -4.10 17.65 14.60
CA GLN A 177 -4.16 16.19 14.60
C GLN A 177 -4.14 15.58 16.01
N SER A 178 -3.98 16.39 17.06
CA SER A 178 -3.82 15.92 18.45
C SER A 178 -4.95 14.99 18.92
N HIS A 179 -6.20 15.25 18.52
CA HIS A 179 -7.36 14.41 18.83
C HIS A 179 -7.29 12.98 18.29
N LYS A 180 -6.36 12.68 17.38
CA LYS A 180 -6.12 11.32 16.84
C LYS A 180 -4.98 10.60 17.53
N LEU A 181 -4.29 11.26 18.45
CA LEU A 181 -3.07 10.80 19.09
C LEU A 181 -3.32 10.58 20.58
N THR A 182 -2.60 9.62 21.14
CA THR A 182 -2.47 9.46 22.59
C THR A 182 -1.47 10.48 23.15
N PRO A 183 -1.49 10.74 24.47
CA PRO A 183 -0.50 11.59 25.11
C PRO A 183 0.95 11.12 24.86
N LEU A 184 1.20 9.81 24.92
CA LEU A 184 2.53 9.23 24.69
C LEU A 184 3.01 9.41 23.25
N GLU A 185 2.13 9.20 22.27
CA GLU A 185 2.46 9.45 20.86
C GLU A 185 2.76 10.93 20.63
N LEU A 186 1.94 11.82 21.19
CA LEU A 186 2.13 13.26 21.05
C LEU A 186 3.48 13.70 21.64
N GLU A 187 3.81 13.25 22.86
CA GLU A 187 5.12 13.50 23.48
C GLU A 187 6.27 13.01 22.59
N ASN A 188 6.19 11.78 22.09
CA ASN A 188 7.22 11.20 21.22
C ASN A 188 7.37 11.94 19.89
N ILE A 189 6.28 12.48 19.35
CA ILE A 189 6.27 13.29 18.12
C ILE A 189 6.95 14.64 18.39
N THR A 190 6.59 15.33 19.47
CA THR A 190 7.01 16.72 19.77
C THR A 190 8.29 16.82 20.60
N LYS A 191 8.90 15.69 21.00
CA LYS A 191 10.18 15.68 21.73
C LYS A 191 11.33 16.32 20.96
N ASP A 192 11.27 16.27 19.62
CA ASP A 192 12.24 16.90 18.74
C ASP A 192 11.79 18.33 18.40
N GLN A 193 12.73 19.23 18.11
CA GLN A 193 12.43 20.59 17.64
C GLN A 193 12.52 20.72 16.12
N ASN A 194 12.97 19.67 15.42
CA ASN A 194 13.07 19.67 13.97
C ASN A 194 11.71 19.34 13.30
N ASP A 195 11.17 20.31 12.57
CA ASP A 195 9.91 20.23 11.83
C ASP A 195 9.79 19.01 10.88
N GLU A 196 10.86 18.65 10.16
CA GLU A 196 10.87 17.49 9.26
C GLU A 196 10.71 16.19 10.06
N THR A 197 11.40 16.09 11.19
CA THR A 197 11.31 14.92 12.08
C THR A 197 9.95 14.81 12.73
N ILE A 198 9.38 15.92 13.21
CA ILE A 198 8.03 15.98 13.78
C ILE A 198 7.01 15.52 12.74
N LEU A 199 7.04 16.10 11.54
CA LEU A 199 6.09 15.79 10.47
C LEU A 199 6.18 14.33 10.02
N ARG A 200 7.40 13.79 9.96
CA ARG A 200 7.62 12.37 9.68
C ARG A 200 7.02 11.48 10.76
N ARG A 201 7.30 11.74 12.04
CA ARG A 201 6.78 10.92 13.16
C ARG A 201 5.25 10.97 13.23
N LEU A 202 4.67 12.16 13.01
CA LEU A 202 3.22 12.32 12.90
C LEU A 202 2.66 11.48 11.75
N SER A 203 3.24 11.61 10.55
CA SER A 203 2.78 10.89 9.35
C SER A 203 2.85 9.38 9.53
N MET A 204 3.94 8.88 10.12
CA MET A 204 4.13 7.46 10.43
C MET A 204 3.08 6.94 11.42
N ASN A 205 2.80 7.67 12.51
CA ASN A 205 1.77 7.29 13.49
C ASN A 205 0.38 7.25 12.88
N LEU A 206 0.03 8.25 12.07
CA LEU A 206 -1.26 8.25 11.36
C LEU A 206 -1.35 7.10 10.36
N ALA A 207 -0.27 6.79 9.64
CA ALA A 207 -0.22 5.65 8.72
C ALA A 207 -0.36 4.30 9.46
N LEU A 208 0.26 4.13 10.63
CA LEU A 208 0.11 2.95 11.49
C LEU A 208 -1.36 2.72 11.89
N LYS A 209 -2.02 3.76 12.42
CA LYS A 209 -3.43 3.70 12.82
C LYS A 209 -4.33 3.38 11.62
N GLN A 210 -4.12 4.06 10.50
CA GLN A 210 -4.86 3.77 9.27
C GLN A 210 -4.68 2.33 8.81
N ALA A 211 -3.44 1.83 8.78
CA ALA A 211 -3.14 0.47 8.33
C ALA A 211 -3.86 -0.56 9.19
N TYR A 212 -3.81 -0.40 10.51
CA TYR A 212 -4.45 -1.30 11.47
C TYR A 212 -5.98 -1.33 11.32
N ILE A 213 -6.63 -0.16 11.33
CA ILE A 213 -8.10 -0.04 11.22
C ILE A 213 -8.59 -0.65 9.92
N LYS A 214 -7.88 -0.37 8.81
CA LYS A 214 -8.14 -0.98 7.51
C LYS A 214 -7.95 -2.49 7.58
N ALA A 215 -6.95 -2.99 8.29
CA ALA A 215 -6.68 -4.43 8.38
C ALA A 215 -7.77 -5.20 9.13
N ILE A 216 -8.30 -4.65 10.22
CA ILE A 216 -9.41 -5.26 10.98
C ILE A 216 -10.79 -5.05 10.32
N GLY A 217 -10.88 -4.19 9.30
CA GLY A 217 -12.14 -3.95 8.57
C GLY A 217 -13.12 -3.07 9.34
N HIS A 218 -12.63 -2.21 10.23
CA HIS A 218 -13.50 -1.30 10.97
C HIS A 218 -13.99 -0.17 10.04
N PRO A 219 -15.28 0.24 10.11
CA PRO A 219 -15.82 1.32 9.29
C PRO A 219 -15.23 2.69 9.64
N ILE A 220 -15.50 3.65 8.75
CA ILE A 220 -15.19 5.09 8.93
C ILE A 220 -15.76 5.57 10.26
N GLY A 221 -15.01 6.44 10.96
CA GLY A 221 -15.42 7.02 12.24
C GLY A 221 -14.81 6.32 13.47
N PHE A 222 -13.89 5.37 13.28
CA PHE A 222 -13.10 4.84 14.40
C PHE A 222 -12.31 5.96 15.08
N ASP A 223 -12.35 6.00 16.40
CA ASP A 223 -11.57 6.94 17.21
C ASP A 223 -10.11 6.50 17.32
N TYR A 224 -9.23 7.23 16.63
CA TYR A 224 -7.80 6.93 16.55
C TYR A 224 -7.09 7.05 17.90
N SER A 225 -7.64 7.79 18.86
CA SER A 225 -7.07 7.94 20.21
C SER A 225 -7.10 6.63 21.02
N ARG A 226 -7.93 5.66 20.61
CA ARG A 226 -8.00 4.32 21.22
C ARG A 226 -6.82 3.42 20.91
N LEU A 227 -6.02 3.77 19.90
CA LEU A 227 -4.83 3.03 19.49
C LEU A 227 -3.60 3.78 19.98
N GLU A 228 -2.61 3.08 20.51
CA GLU A 228 -1.32 3.66 20.89
C GLU A 228 -0.20 2.91 20.18
N PHE A 229 0.60 3.63 19.41
CA PHE A 229 1.80 3.11 18.76
C PHE A 229 3.05 3.77 19.35
N ASN A 230 3.74 3.06 20.23
CA ASN A 230 5.04 3.49 20.73
C ASN A 230 6.13 2.92 19.81
N VAL A 231 6.40 3.65 18.72
CA VAL A 231 7.36 3.27 17.68
C VAL A 231 8.79 3.04 18.22
N PRO A 232 9.35 3.89 19.12
CA PRO A 232 10.66 3.65 19.72
C PRO A 232 10.77 2.30 20.44
N GLU A 233 9.80 1.98 21.28
CA GLU A 233 9.77 0.72 22.06
C GLU A 233 9.15 -0.45 21.29
N ARG A 234 8.67 -0.21 20.05
CA ARG A 234 8.05 -1.19 19.16
C ARG A 234 6.85 -1.90 19.80
N THR A 235 6.04 -1.16 20.55
CA THR A 235 4.80 -1.66 21.13
C THR A 235 3.59 -1.02 20.44
N ALA A 236 2.49 -1.78 20.44
CA ALA A 236 1.21 -1.34 19.88
C ALA A 236 0.09 -1.82 20.80
N MET A 237 -0.82 -0.91 21.16
CA MET A 237 -1.95 -1.17 22.04
C MET A 237 -3.25 -0.66 21.40
N GLY A 238 -4.36 -1.33 21.72
CA GLY A 238 -5.71 -0.88 21.40
C GLY A 238 -6.59 -1.07 22.63
N ASP A 239 -7.25 0.00 23.07
CA ASP A 239 -8.09 0.00 24.28
C ASP A 239 -7.36 -0.51 25.54
N GLY A 240 -6.06 -0.23 25.64
CA GLY A 240 -5.22 -0.69 26.75
C GLY A 240 -4.76 -2.16 26.65
N TYR A 241 -5.10 -2.88 25.57
CA TYR A 241 -4.64 -4.24 25.34
C TYR A 241 -3.55 -4.29 24.26
N PRO A 242 -2.48 -5.10 24.43
CA PRO A 242 -1.48 -5.28 23.39
C PRO A 242 -2.09 -5.84 22.10
N LEU A 243 -1.69 -5.30 20.95
CA LEU A 243 -2.11 -5.77 19.63
C LEU A 243 -1.32 -7.02 19.21
N THR A 244 -1.37 -8.07 20.03
CA THR A 244 -0.61 -9.31 19.82
C THR A 244 -0.92 -9.94 18.47
N GLY A 245 0.10 -10.49 17.83
CA GLY A 245 -0.04 -11.20 16.56
C GLY A 245 -0.05 -10.32 15.33
N TRP A 246 0.12 -9.01 15.48
CA TRP A 246 0.22 -8.06 14.38
C TRP A 246 1.67 -7.80 13.97
N GLU A 247 1.94 -7.81 12.67
CA GLU A 247 3.20 -7.34 12.10
C GLU A 247 2.95 -6.01 11.37
N PHE A 248 3.76 -5.01 11.69
CA PHE A 248 3.77 -3.68 11.10
C PHE A 248 5.05 -3.50 10.29
N ARG A 249 4.93 -3.36 8.97
CA ARG A 249 6.05 -3.06 8.06
C ARG A 249 6.02 -1.60 7.68
N ILE A 250 7.09 -0.88 7.96
CA ILE A 250 7.16 0.58 7.85
C ILE A 250 8.30 0.95 6.89
N TRP A 251 8.00 1.80 5.91
CA TRP A 251 8.99 2.31 4.97
C TRP A 251 8.61 3.71 4.47
N ARG A 252 9.59 4.41 3.88
CA ARG A 252 9.37 5.68 3.20
C ARG A 252 9.39 5.51 1.70
N THR A 253 8.51 6.25 1.02
CA THR A 253 8.50 6.37 -0.44
C THR A 253 8.68 7.83 -0.83
N THR A 254 9.65 8.11 -1.71
CA THR A 254 9.91 9.44 -2.26
C THR A 254 9.61 9.43 -3.75
N LEU A 255 8.76 10.35 -4.20
CA LEU A 255 8.33 10.49 -5.59
C LEU A 255 8.75 11.84 -6.15
N GLY A 256 9.24 11.84 -7.39
CA GLY A 256 9.28 13.04 -8.23
C GLY A 256 8.01 13.11 -9.07
N VAL A 257 7.20 14.14 -8.90
CA VAL A 257 5.92 14.31 -9.58
C VAL A 257 5.97 15.55 -10.45
N ALA A 258 5.84 15.37 -11.76
CA ALA A 258 5.68 16.46 -12.70
C ALA A 258 4.29 17.08 -12.52
N ARG A 259 4.27 18.33 -12.09
CA ARG A 259 3.07 19.16 -11.96
C ARG A 259 3.28 20.40 -12.81
N ARG A 260 2.57 20.49 -13.94
CA ARG A 260 2.84 21.53 -14.96
C ARG A 260 4.33 21.50 -15.34
N ASP A 261 5.02 22.63 -15.27
CA ASP A 261 6.45 22.77 -15.62
C ASP A 261 7.41 22.57 -14.44
N GLN A 262 6.94 22.03 -13.30
CA GLN A 262 7.76 21.83 -12.10
C GLN A 262 7.79 20.38 -11.65
N LEU A 263 8.98 19.90 -11.30
CA LEU A 263 9.17 18.62 -10.62
C LEU A 263 9.04 18.84 -9.11
N VAL A 264 7.96 18.33 -8.53
CA VAL A 264 7.71 18.40 -7.09
C VAL A 264 8.14 17.10 -6.43
N LYS A 265 8.96 17.21 -5.38
CA LYS A 265 9.30 16.07 -4.53
C LYS A 265 8.19 15.84 -3.52
N GLU A 266 7.64 14.64 -3.48
CA GLU A 266 6.66 14.21 -2.48
C GLU A 266 7.21 13.05 -1.67
N GLU A 267 7.04 13.09 -0.35
CA GLU A 267 7.46 12.02 0.56
C GLU A 267 6.27 11.43 1.29
N TYR A 268 6.30 10.12 1.49
CA TYR A 268 5.22 9.34 2.07
C TYR A 268 5.76 8.37 3.11
N GLU A 269 5.15 8.36 4.29
CA GLU A 269 5.30 7.28 5.25
C GLU A 269 4.25 6.20 4.95
N CYS A 270 4.74 4.99 4.68
CA CYS A 270 3.93 3.85 4.25
C CYS A 270 4.00 2.75 5.31
N VAL A 271 2.85 2.18 5.62
CA VAL A 271 2.72 1.16 6.65
C VAL A 271 1.78 0.05 6.18
N VAL A 272 2.21 -1.18 6.39
CA VAL A 272 1.34 -2.35 6.27
C VAL A 272 1.14 -2.94 7.64
N ALA A 273 -0.12 -3.14 8.02
CA ALA A 273 -0.51 -3.93 9.18
C ALA A 273 -1.10 -5.24 8.70
N PHE A 274 -0.64 -6.35 9.25
CA PHE A 274 -1.18 -7.65 8.89
C PHE A 274 -1.04 -8.68 10.00
N PHE A 275 -2.08 -9.49 10.16
CA PHE A 275 -2.16 -10.44 11.27
C PHE A 275 -1.39 -11.73 10.96
N ARG A 276 -0.35 -12.00 11.75
CA ARG A 276 0.46 -13.23 11.72
C ARG A 276 0.02 -14.27 12.75
N GLY A 277 -0.66 -13.85 13.82
CA GLY A 277 -1.04 -14.73 14.92
C GLY A 277 0.14 -15.15 15.82
N THR A 278 1.18 -14.31 15.89
CA THR A 278 2.29 -14.44 16.85
C THR A 278 1.87 -14.00 18.26
N THR A 279 2.69 -14.32 19.27
CA THR A 279 2.48 -13.89 20.66
C THR A 279 2.63 -12.38 20.83
N ASP A 280 3.52 -11.79 20.04
CA ASP A 280 3.91 -10.38 20.17
C ASP A 280 3.54 -9.59 18.91
N SER A 281 3.43 -8.27 19.09
CA SER A 281 3.45 -7.31 17.99
C SER A 281 4.86 -7.20 17.43
N ARG A 282 5.00 -7.11 16.11
CA ARG A 282 6.30 -6.99 15.46
C ARG A 282 6.36 -5.75 14.60
N PHE A 283 7.42 -4.95 14.77
CA PHE A 283 7.73 -3.83 13.91
C PHE A 283 8.93 -4.18 13.02
N VAL A 284 8.81 -3.92 11.72
CA VAL A 284 9.84 -4.15 10.72
C VAL A 284 10.08 -2.86 9.97
N PHE A 285 11.31 -2.36 10.06
CA PHE A 285 11.78 -1.20 9.33
C PHE A 285 12.74 -1.65 8.23
N TYR A 286 12.76 -0.90 7.13
CA TYR A 286 13.63 -1.16 6.00
C TYR A 286 14.66 -0.04 5.89
N GLU A 287 15.93 -0.41 5.96
CA GLU A 287 17.04 0.55 5.95
C GLU A 287 17.60 0.77 4.54
N THR A 288 17.46 -0.23 3.67
CA THR A 288 18.02 -0.18 2.31
C THR A 288 16.96 -0.41 1.25
N ALA A 289 17.18 0.18 0.07
CA ALA A 289 16.33 -0.04 -1.09
C ALA A 289 16.30 -1.51 -1.52
N GLU A 290 17.40 -2.25 -1.35
CA GLU A 290 17.47 -3.68 -1.67
C GLU A 290 16.51 -4.51 -0.79
N GLN A 291 16.51 -4.26 0.52
CA GLN A 291 15.58 -4.93 1.43
C GLN A 291 14.13 -4.63 1.05
N LEU A 292 13.83 -3.38 0.66
CA LEU A 292 12.50 -2.97 0.25
C LEU A 292 12.08 -3.63 -1.07
N ASN A 293 12.96 -3.63 -2.08
CA ASN A 293 12.70 -4.20 -3.41
C ASN A 293 12.49 -5.72 -3.40
N SER A 294 12.86 -6.41 -2.31
CA SER A 294 12.59 -7.85 -2.14
C SER A 294 11.09 -8.18 -2.03
N TRP A 295 10.25 -7.20 -1.66
CA TRP A 295 8.81 -7.41 -1.47
C TRP A 295 7.94 -6.22 -1.91
N VAL A 296 8.53 -5.05 -2.15
CA VAL A 296 7.84 -3.89 -2.74
C VAL A 296 8.24 -3.75 -4.21
N GLN A 297 7.24 -3.69 -5.08
CA GLN A 297 7.43 -3.43 -6.51
C GLN A 297 6.92 -2.02 -6.83
N PHE A 298 7.79 -1.21 -7.42
CA PHE A 298 7.46 0.12 -7.87
C PHE A 298 7.06 0.09 -9.33
N ILE A 299 5.90 0.68 -9.62
CA ILE A 299 5.40 0.90 -10.98
C ILE A 299 5.01 2.36 -11.15
N ASN A 300 5.01 2.86 -12.38
CA ASN A 300 4.53 4.22 -12.69
C ASN A 300 3.29 4.18 -13.59
N ILE A 301 2.67 5.35 -13.76
CA ILE A 301 1.47 5.51 -14.59
C ILE A 301 1.69 5.01 -16.03
N ASP A 302 2.85 5.25 -16.64
CA ASP A 302 3.13 4.83 -18.02
C ASP A 302 3.17 3.30 -18.17
N GLN A 303 3.78 2.62 -17.20
CA GLN A 303 3.79 1.15 -17.16
C GLN A 303 2.37 0.60 -17.01
N MET A 304 1.54 1.24 -16.18
CA MET A 304 0.15 0.85 -16.00
C MET A 304 -0.68 1.06 -17.27
N VAL A 305 -0.55 2.21 -17.92
CA VAL A 305 -1.30 2.54 -19.15
C VAL A 305 -0.94 1.57 -20.27
N LYS A 306 0.35 1.22 -20.42
CA LYS A 306 0.81 0.26 -21.44
C LYS A 306 0.20 -1.13 -21.32
N VAL A 307 -0.23 -1.55 -20.13
CA VAL A 307 -0.78 -2.89 -19.88
C VAL A 307 -2.30 -2.94 -19.96
N ILE A 308 -3.01 -1.79 -19.96
CA ILE A 308 -4.48 -1.71 -20.02
C ILE A 308 -5.10 -2.65 -21.08
N PRO A 309 -4.64 -2.69 -22.35
CA PRO A 309 -5.27 -3.54 -23.38
C PRO A 309 -5.19 -5.04 -23.08
N LYS A 310 -4.30 -5.45 -22.16
CA LYS A 310 -4.06 -6.84 -21.77
C LYS A 310 -4.82 -7.24 -20.50
N LEU A 311 -5.49 -6.31 -19.81
CA LEU A 311 -6.17 -6.58 -18.55
C LEU A 311 -7.59 -7.13 -18.73
N THR A 312 -8.18 -6.95 -19.91
CA THR A 312 -9.50 -7.50 -20.25
C THR A 312 -9.43 -8.90 -20.91
N ALA A 313 -8.21 -9.42 -21.11
CA ALA A 313 -7.95 -10.69 -21.80
C ALA A 313 -7.90 -11.90 -20.84
#